data_AF-A0A9Q0Q4A2-F1
#
_entry.id   AF-A0A9Q0Q4A2-F1
#
_cell.length_a   1.000
_cell.length_b   1.000
_cell.length_c   1.000
_cell.angle_alpha   90.00
_cell.angle_beta   90.00
_cell.angle_gamma   90.00
#
_symmetry.space_group_name_H-M   'P 1'
#
loop_
_entity.id
_entity.type
_entity.pdbx_description
1 polymer ?
#
loop_
_entity_poly.entity_id
_entity_poly.type
_entity_poly.pdbx_seq_one_letter_code
_entity_poly.pdbx_strand_id
1 'polypeptide(L)'
;MGSYYMAANAYVSDGGAPLNSTTRGIVIYEGAPTTTTPIMPLMPAFNDTPTAHKFFTTITGLAGGPNWVPVPHQIDEHMFVTVNMGISACPTCLNGTRLSASMNNYSFVNPTSLSLLQAFYFNVSGIYTPDFPNTPPVKFDYTNENINVLNPSLSITPKSTSVKICCAS
;
A
#
# COMPACT_ATOMS: atom_id res chain seq x y z
N MET A 1 -15.60 36.53 13.91
CA MET A 1 -14.74 35.36 13.65
C MET A 1 -15.62 34.12 13.77
N GLY A 2 -15.60 33.26 12.78
CA GLY A 2 -16.39 32.02 12.80
C GLY A 2 -16.15 31.16 11.56
N SER A 3 -14.96 31.23 10.98
CA SER A 3 -14.54 30.43 9.83
C SER A 3 -13.15 29.83 10.08
N TYR A 4 -12.99 28.54 9.76
CA TYR A 4 -11.76 27.78 9.97
C TYR A 4 -11.44 26.95 8.73
N TYR A 5 -10.16 26.81 8.39
CA TYR A 5 -9.76 25.85 7.37
C TYR A 5 -9.75 24.43 7.95
N MET A 6 -10.34 23.50 7.22
CA MET A 6 -10.00 22.08 7.29
C MET A 6 -8.96 21.83 6.20
N ALA A 7 -7.80 21.27 6.54
CA ALA A 7 -6.70 21.12 5.59
C ALA A 7 -6.15 19.70 5.61
N ALA A 8 -5.67 19.25 4.45
CA ALA A 8 -4.95 17.99 4.32
C ALA A 8 -3.69 18.19 3.45
N ASN A 9 -2.63 17.50 3.84
CA ASN A 9 -1.37 17.44 3.10
C ASN A 9 -0.84 15.99 3.18
N ALA A 10 -0.13 15.56 2.15
CA ALA A 10 0.43 14.21 2.10
C ALA A 10 1.63 14.09 3.05
N TYR A 11 1.70 12.94 3.75
CA TYR A 11 2.92 12.50 4.40
C TYR A 11 3.76 11.70 3.38
N VAL A 12 5.03 12.08 3.21
CA VAL A 12 5.98 11.44 2.31
C VAL A 12 7.30 11.26 3.06
N SER A 13 7.65 9.99 3.31
CA SER A 13 8.91 9.61 3.97
C SER A 13 10.08 9.48 3.01
N ASP A 14 9.80 9.24 1.72
CA ASP A 14 10.80 9.13 0.67
C ASP A 14 11.35 10.52 0.31
N GLY A 15 12.65 10.59 0.00
CA GLY A 15 13.37 11.82 -0.36
C GLY A 15 12.97 12.41 -1.72
N GLY A 16 11.86 11.96 -2.31
CA GLY A 16 11.30 12.48 -3.54
C GLY A 16 10.88 13.95 -3.43
N ALA A 17 10.54 14.56 -4.58
CA ALA A 17 10.18 15.96 -4.63
C ALA A 17 9.00 16.28 -3.68
N PRO A 18 9.06 17.38 -2.91
CA PRO A 18 7.99 17.74 -2.00
C PRO A 18 6.69 17.93 -2.79
N LEU A 19 5.68 17.12 -2.49
CA LEU A 19 4.32 17.30 -2.98
C LEU A 19 3.71 18.47 -2.21
N ASN A 20 3.91 19.70 -2.71
CA ASN A 20 3.32 20.90 -2.11
C ASN A 20 1.86 21.08 -2.56
N SER A 21 1.01 20.11 -2.22
CA SER A 21 -0.39 20.07 -2.63
C SER A 21 -1.33 20.08 -1.43
N THR A 22 -1.24 21.11 -0.60
CA THR A 22 -2.19 21.30 0.52
C THR A 22 -3.59 21.57 -0.03
N THR A 23 -4.54 20.69 0.27
CA THR A 23 -5.96 20.91 -0.03
C THR A 23 -6.67 21.52 1.18
N ARG A 24 -7.68 22.37 0.93
CA ARG A 24 -8.39 23.12 1.97
C ARG A 24 -9.90 23.11 1.72
N GLY A 25 -10.67 22.84 2.78
CA GLY A 25 -12.08 23.16 2.90
C GLY A 25 -12.29 24.23 3.98
N ILE A 26 -13.46 24.86 4.00
CA ILE A 26 -13.79 25.89 5.00
C ILE A 26 -14.98 25.42 5.83
N VAL A 27 -14.82 25.42 7.15
CA VAL A 27 -15.90 25.25 8.12
C VAL A 27 -16.35 26.64 8.55
N ILE A 28 -17.61 26.98 8.32
CA ILE A 28 -18.20 28.28 8.67
C ILE A 28 -19.31 28.02 9.69
N TYR A 29 -19.25 28.71 10.83
CA TYR A 29 -20.31 28.70 11.82
C TYR A 29 -21.50 29.50 11.32
N GLU A 30 -22.71 28.97 11.53
CA GLU A 30 -23.94 29.64 11.14
C GLU A 30 -24.07 30.98 11.89
N GLY A 31 -24.45 32.04 11.16
CA GLY A 31 -24.51 33.41 11.69
C GLY A 31 -23.17 34.13 11.83
N ALA A 32 -22.04 33.49 11.46
CA ALA A 32 -20.74 34.17 11.45
C ALA A 32 -20.60 35.12 10.25
N PRO A 33 -19.94 36.28 10.41
CA PRO A 33 -19.62 37.17 9.30
C PRO A 33 -18.74 36.45 8.26
N THR A 34 -19.14 36.47 7.00
CA THR A 34 -18.43 35.84 5.87
C THR A 34 -17.14 36.56 5.47
N THR A 35 -16.84 37.70 6.09
CA THR A 35 -15.74 38.60 5.72
C THR A 35 -14.39 38.26 6.36
N THR A 36 -14.33 37.29 7.29
CA THR A 36 -13.08 36.92 7.96
C THR A 36 -12.34 35.80 7.25
N THR A 37 -11.06 36.04 6.91
CA THR A 37 -10.14 35.00 6.43
C THR A 37 -10.13 33.82 7.40
N PRO A 38 -10.40 32.58 6.96
CA PRO A 38 -10.40 31.43 7.86
C PRO A 38 -9.03 31.17 8.48
N ILE A 39 -9.01 30.69 9.72
CA ILE A 39 -7.76 30.37 10.44
C ILE A 39 -7.22 29.03 9.94
N MET A 40 -5.92 28.99 9.63
CA MET A 40 -5.23 27.75 9.22
C MET A 40 -4.85 26.92 10.46
N PRO A 41 -5.09 25.60 10.47
CA PRO A 41 -4.59 24.74 11.54
C PRO A 41 -3.06 24.59 11.47
N LEU A 42 -2.45 24.26 12.60
CA LEU A 42 -1.05 23.84 12.63
C LEU A 42 -0.93 22.48 11.93
N MET A 43 -0.13 22.42 10.86
CA MET A 43 0.10 21.21 10.08
C MET A 43 1.51 20.67 10.38
N PRO A 44 1.68 19.35 10.59
CA PRO A 44 3.01 18.74 10.62
C PRO A 44 3.76 18.96 9.30
N ALA A 45 5.09 18.86 9.34
CA ALA A 45 5.88 18.81 8.11
C ALA A 45 5.51 17.54 7.32
N PHE A 46 5.60 17.61 5.98
CA PHE A 46 5.23 16.48 5.12
C PHE A 46 6.07 15.22 5.38
N ASN A 47 7.26 15.36 5.97
CA ASN A 47 8.19 14.27 6.28
C ASN A 47 8.30 13.98 7.80
N ASP A 48 7.34 14.44 8.61
CA ASP A 48 7.33 14.20 10.06
C ASP A 48 6.90 12.76 10.39
N THR A 49 7.84 11.82 10.24
CA THR A 49 7.67 10.40 10.56
C THR A 49 7.28 10.16 12.02
N PRO A 50 7.86 10.83 13.03
CA PRO A 50 7.44 10.67 14.43
C PRO A 50 5.95 10.97 14.65
N THR A 51 5.44 12.08 14.09
CA THR A 51 4.01 12.42 14.22
C THR A 51 3.12 11.42 13.49
N ALA A 52 3.48 11.03 12.27
CA ALA A 52 2.74 10.02 11.50
C ALA A 52 2.67 8.66 12.23
N HIS A 53 3.81 8.21 12.76
CA HIS A 53 3.90 6.96 13.51
C HIS A 53 3.10 6.99 14.81
N LYS A 54 3.15 8.11 15.55
CA LYS A 54 2.34 8.30 16.76
C LYS A 54 0.85 8.21 16.46
N PHE A 55 0.37 8.83 15.39
CA PHE A 55 -1.03 8.71 14.99
C PHE A 55 -1.38 7.27 14.63
N PHE A 56 -0.59 6.64 13.76
CA PHE A 56 -0.86 5.29 13.26
C PHE A 56 -0.94 4.24 14.38
N THR A 57 -0.04 4.32 15.38
CA THR A 57 0.01 3.38 16.51
C THR A 57 -1.12 3.55 17.53
N THR A 58 -1.90 4.63 17.45
CA THR A 58 -3.07 4.85 18.33
C THR A 58 -4.37 4.26 17.79
N ILE A 59 -4.38 3.80 16.54
CA ILE A 59 -5.57 3.24 15.89
C ILE A 59 -5.94 1.91 16.58
N THR A 60 -7.14 1.85 17.15
CA THR A 60 -7.69 0.67 17.80
C THR A 60 -9.13 0.41 17.34
N GLY A 61 -9.53 -0.87 17.33
CA GLY A 61 -10.92 -1.26 17.05
C GLY A 61 -11.84 -0.93 18.22
N LEU A 62 -13.09 -0.54 17.94
CA LEU A 62 -14.10 -0.34 18.97
C LEU A 62 -14.66 -1.69 19.46
N ALA A 63 -14.10 -2.21 20.54
CA ALA A 63 -14.56 -3.44 21.16
C ALA A 63 -16.01 -3.30 21.69
N GLY A 64 -16.88 -4.25 21.34
CA GLY A 64 -18.30 -4.24 21.74
C GLY A 64 -19.21 -3.31 20.93
N GLY A 65 -18.70 -2.66 19.88
CA GLY A 65 -19.53 -1.87 18.96
C GLY A 65 -20.44 -2.73 18.05
N PRO A 66 -21.35 -2.10 17.28
CA PRO A 66 -22.34 -2.82 16.46
C PRO A 66 -21.75 -3.79 15.43
N ASN A 67 -20.53 -3.54 14.95
CA ASN A 67 -19.81 -4.36 13.97
C ASN A 67 -18.53 -4.98 14.55
N TRP A 68 -18.47 -5.18 15.87
CA TRP A 68 -17.29 -5.77 16.49
C TRP A 68 -17.20 -7.27 16.21
N VAL A 69 -16.02 -7.71 15.77
CA VAL A 69 -15.67 -9.12 15.59
C VAL A 69 -14.48 -9.43 16.52
N PRO A 70 -14.54 -10.50 17.33
CA PRO A 70 -13.42 -10.93 18.16
C PRO A 70 -12.17 -11.22 17.33
N VAL A 71 -11.00 -10.95 17.89
CA VAL A 71 -9.72 -11.26 17.25
C VAL A 71 -9.53 -12.78 17.19
N PRO A 72 -9.18 -13.37 16.03
CA PRO A 72 -8.87 -14.80 15.95
C PRO A 72 -7.67 -15.16 16.83
N HIS A 73 -7.84 -16.17 17.70
CA HIS A 73 -6.76 -16.68 18.56
C HIS A 73 -6.07 -17.92 18.00
N GLN A 74 -6.74 -18.64 17.10
CA GLN A 74 -6.17 -19.77 16.37
C GLN A 74 -5.74 -19.28 15.00
N ILE A 75 -4.46 -19.48 14.67
CA ILE A 75 -3.88 -19.11 13.37
C ILE A 75 -3.59 -20.40 12.61
N ASP A 76 -4.30 -20.62 11.52
CA ASP A 76 -4.12 -21.81 10.68
C ASP A 76 -2.98 -21.64 9.66
N GLU A 77 -2.67 -20.39 9.28
CA GLU A 77 -1.66 -20.09 8.27
C GLU A 77 -0.86 -18.83 8.60
N HIS A 78 0.47 -18.92 8.46
CA HIS A 78 1.39 -17.80 8.63
C HIS A 78 2.00 -17.40 7.29
N MET A 79 1.94 -16.11 6.96
CA MET A 79 2.59 -15.54 5.78
C MET A 79 3.54 -14.41 6.19
N PHE A 80 4.74 -14.44 5.63
CA PHE A 80 5.69 -13.34 5.62
C PHE A 80 5.78 -12.82 4.19
N VAL A 81 5.23 -11.63 3.95
CA VAL A 81 5.13 -11.04 2.61
C VAL A 81 6.04 -9.83 2.51
N THR A 82 7.06 -9.90 1.65
CA THR A 82 7.91 -8.75 1.32
C THR A 82 7.25 -7.95 0.22
N VAL A 83 7.09 -6.64 0.41
CA VAL A 83 6.60 -5.73 -0.63
C VAL A 83 7.77 -4.88 -1.13
N ASN A 84 7.98 -4.84 -2.44
CA ASN A 84 9.08 -4.09 -3.02
C ASN A 84 8.72 -3.47 -4.37
N MET A 85 9.38 -2.35 -4.66
CA MET A 85 9.49 -1.81 -6.01
C MET A 85 10.72 -2.42 -6.69
N GLY A 86 10.64 -2.63 -7.99
CA GLY A 86 11.73 -3.17 -8.79
C GLY A 86 11.52 -2.88 -10.26
N ILE A 87 12.13 -3.69 -11.10
CA ILE A 87 12.08 -3.58 -12.55
C ILE A 87 11.64 -4.89 -13.19
N SER A 88 11.12 -4.80 -14.40
CA SER A 88 10.86 -5.95 -15.27
C SER A 88 11.40 -5.67 -16.67
N ALA A 89 11.82 -6.72 -17.37
CA ALA A 89 12.28 -6.62 -18.74
C ALA A 89 11.17 -6.04 -19.64
N CYS A 90 11.53 -5.08 -20.47
CA CYS A 90 10.65 -4.46 -21.44
C CYS A 90 11.47 -4.04 -22.67
N PRO A 91 11.50 -4.88 -23.73
CA PRO A 91 12.33 -4.62 -24.91
C PRO A 91 12.04 -3.28 -25.62
N THR A 92 10.80 -2.80 -25.53
CA THR A 92 10.33 -1.57 -26.18
C THR A 92 10.42 -0.33 -25.28
N CYS A 93 10.81 -0.49 -24.01
CA CYS A 93 10.91 0.61 -23.05
C CYS A 93 12.31 1.26 -23.10
N LEU A 94 12.40 2.49 -22.59
CA LEU A 94 13.69 3.14 -22.36
C LEU A 94 14.58 2.26 -21.47
N ASN A 95 15.83 2.04 -21.88
CA ASN A 95 16.79 1.17 -21.19
C ASN A 95 16.35 -0.30 -21.04
N GLY A 96 15.45 -0.79 -21.90
CA GLY A 96 15.07 -2.21 -21.94
C GLY A 96 14.32 -2.71 -20.70
N THR A 97 13.90 -1.81 -19.81
CA THR A 97 13.29 -2.13 -18.52
C THR A 97 12.14 -1.16 -18.22
N ARG A 98 11.25 -1.58 -17.32
CA ARG A 98 10.17 -0.74 -16.79
C ARG A 98 10.01 -0.96 -15.30
N LEU A 99 9.52 0.05 -14.59
CA LEU A 99 9.16 -0.05 -13.19
C LEU A 99 8.12 -1.16 -12.97
N SER A 100 8.24 -1.80 -11.82
CA SER A 100 7.43 -2.94 -11.42
C SER A 100 7.34 -2.97 -9.90
N ALA A 101 6.38 -3.72 -9.38
CA ALA A 101 6.25 -3.98 -7.95
C ALA A 101 5.93 -5.46 -7.74
N SER A 102 6.35 -6.01 -6.62
CA SER A 102 6.11 -7.41 -6.28
C SER A 102 5.81 -7.64 -4.81
N MET A 103 5.15 -8.77 -4.57
CA MET A 103 5.00 -9.39 -3.26
C MET A 103 5.72 -10.73 -3.28
N ASN A 104 6.62 -10.99 -2.33
CA ASN A 104 7.47 -12.20 -2.30
C ASN A 104 8.21 -12.48 -3.63
N ASN A 105 8.61 -11.43 -4.35
CA ASN A 105 9.24 -11.49 -5.68
C ASN A 105 8.31 -11.99 -6.81
N TYR A 106 6.98 -11.95 -6.62
CA TYR A 106 6.00 -12.17 -7.67
C TYR A 106 5.34 -10.84 -8.04
N SER A 107 5.52 -10.41 -9.29
CA SER A 107 4.85 -9.23 -9.81
C SER A 107 3.55 -9.63 -10.50
N PHE A 108 2.42 -9.28 -9.89
CA PHE A 108 1.11 -9.74 -10.34
C PHE A 108 0.77 -9.25 -11.76
N VAL A 109 0.28 -10.15 -12.59
CA VAL A 109 -0.26 -9.85 -13.92
C VAL A 109 -1.76 -10.12 -13.91
N ASN A 110 -2.53 -9.12 -14.35
CA ASN A 110 -3.96 -9.29 -14.51
C ASN A 110 -4.25 -10.33 -15.60
N PRO A 111 -5.15 -11.30 -15.34
CA PRO A 111 -5.69 -12.16 -16.39
C PRO A 111 -6.27 -11.36 -17.55
N THR A 112 -6.16 -11.87 -18.77
CA THR A 112 -6.67 -11.20 -19.99
C THR A 112 -7.98 -11.80 -20.51
N SER A 113 -8.31 -13.04 -20.13
CA SER A 113 -9.48 -13.77 -20.65
C SER A 113 -10.64 -13.85 -19.65
N LEU A 114 -10.39 -14.35 -18.43
CA LEU A 114 -11.41 -14.47 -17.37
C LEU A 114 -10.93 -13.81 -16.09
N SER A 115 -11.86 -13.27 -15.30
CA SER A 115 -11.54 -12.83 -13.93
C SER A 115 -11.11 -14.02 -13.06
N LEU A 116 -10.29 -13.76 -12.03
CA LEU A 116 -9.89 -14.80 -11.06
C LEU A 116 -11.11 -15.49 -10.44
N LEU A 117 -12.15 -14.72 -10.09
CA LEU A 117 -13.38 -15.24 -9.51
C LEU A 117 -14.12 -16.17 -10.48
N GLN A 118 -14.24 -15.77 -11.75
CA GLN A 118 -14.90 -16.59 -12.77
C GLN A 118 -14.11 -17.87 -13.04
N ALA A 119 -12.79 -17.77 -13.16
CA ALA A 119 -11.92 -18.92 -13.37
C ALA A 119 -11.97 -19.91 -12.19
N PHE A 120 -11.99 -19.39 -10.95
CA PHE A 120 -12.15 -20.19 -9.75
C PHE A 120 -13.52 -20.88 -9.71
N TYR A 121 -14.60 -20.14 -9.94
CA TYR A 121 -15.97 -20.67 -9.84
C TYR A 121 -16.28 -21.75 -10.89
N PHE A 122 -15.85 -21.55 -12.13
CA PHE A 122 -16.06 -22.52 -13.22
C PHE A 122 -14.91 -23.52 -13.39
N ASN A 123 -13.94 -23.53 -12.46
CA ASN A 123 -12.77 -24.41 -12.48
C ASN A 123 -11.99 -24.37 -13.82
N VAL A 124 -11.77 -23.16 -14.35
CA VAL A 124 -11.07 -22.95 -15.62
C VAL A 124 -9.55 -22.91 -15.37
N SER A 125 -8.83 -23.88 -15.93
CA SER A 125 -7.38 -23.96 -15.84
C SER A 125 -6.66 -22.93 -16.72
N GLY A 126 -5.43 -22.57 -16.36
CA GLY A 126 -4.54 -21.72 -17.17
C GLY A 126 -4.74 -20.22 -17.01
N ILE A 127 -5.65 -19.79 -16.12
CA ILE A 127 -5.89 -18.37 -15.80
C ILE A 127 -4.94 -17.87 -14.71
N TYR A 128 -4.70 -18.69 -13.69
CA TYR A 128 -3.82 -18.41 -12.57
C TYR A 128 -3.17 -19.71 -12.07
N THR A 129 -2.14 -19.58 -11.25
CA THR A 129 -1.51 -20.71 -10.54
C THR A 129 -1.73 -20.57 -9.02
N PRO A 130 -2.16 -21.62 -8.30
CA PRO A 130 -2.42 -21.56 -6.86
C PRO A 130 -1.15 -21.80 -6.03
N ASP A 131 -0.04 -21.12 -6.36
CA ASP A 131 1.30 -21.39 -5.85
C ASP A 131 1.97 -20.17 -5.19
N PHE A 132 1.20 -19.14 -4.80
CA PHE A 132 1.79 -17.96 -4.17
C PHE A 132 2.45 -18.34 -2.83
N PRO A 133 3.73 -18.00 -2.62
CA PRO A 133 4.47 -18.53 -1.48
C PRO A 133 4.13 -17.78 -0.19
N ASN A 134 4.08 -18.53 0.92
CA ASN A 134 3.87 -17.96 2.25
C ASN A 134 5.07 -17.12 2.73
N THR A 135 6.26 -17.29 2.14
CA THR A 135 7.48 -16.56 2.49
C THR A 135 8.25 -16.16 1.23
N PRO A 136 9.06 -15.10 1.26
CA PRO A 136 9.88 -14.71 0.12
C PRO A 136 10.86 -15.85 -0.25
N PRO A 137 11.07 -16.10 -1.54
CA PRO A 137 11.94 -17.19 -2.00
C PRO A 137 13.41 -16.97 -1.66
N VAL A 138 13.82 -15.72 -1.42
CA VAL A 138 15.18 -15.34 -1.05
C VAL A 138 15.13 -14.50 0.23
N LYS A 139 15.98 -14.84 1.20
CA LYS A 139 16.17 -14.09 2.44
C LYS A 139 17.37 -13.16 2.33
N PHE A 140 17.19 -11.93 2.76
CA PHE A 140 18.22 -10.89 2.79
C PHE A 140 17.84 -9.83 3.83
N ASP A 141 18.68 -8.82 4.00
CA ASP A 141 18.35 -7.65 4.81
C ASP A 141 17.33 -6.76 4.06
N TYR A 142 16.05 -7.01 4.32
CA TYR A 142 14.92 -6.42 3.58
C TYR A 142 14.82 -4.89 3.70
N THR A 143 15.46 -4.29 4.70
CA THR A 143 15.37 -2.87 5.02
C THR A 143 16.66 -2.10 4.77
N ASN A 144 17.70 -2.76 4.26
CA ASN A 144 18.95 -2.10 3.91
C ASN A 144 18.82 -1.38 2.56
N GLU A 145 18.92 -0.05 2.59
CA GLU A 145 18.80 0.82 1.42
C GLU A 145 19.84 0.51 0.32
N ASN A 146 20.98 -0.08 0.69
CA ASN A 146 22.06 -0.41 -0.24
C ASN A 146 21.93 -1.83 -0.83
N ILE A 147 20.92 -2.62 -0.44
CA ILE A 147 20.84 -4.03 -0.83
C ILE A 147 20.76 -4.23 -2.35
N ASN A 148 20.09 -3.32 -3.06
CA ASN A 148 19.98 -3.38 -4.52
C ASN A 148 21.30 -3.05 -5.23
N VAL A 149 22.19 -2.27 -4.60
CA VAL A 149 23.56 -2.02 -5.09
C VAL A 149 24.42 -3.26 -4.87
N LEU A 150 24.24 -3.92 -3.73
CA LEU A 150 24.99 -5.13 -3.36
C LEU A 150 24.54 -6.36 -4.18
N ASN A 151 23.27 -6.42 -4.57
CA ASN A 151 22.71 -7.52 -5.35
C ASN A 151 21.61 -7.02 -6.31
N PRO A 152 21.99 -6.58 -7.52
CA PRO A 152 21.05 -6.06 -8.52
C PRO A 152 19.98 -7.05 -8.96
N SER A 153 20.22 -8.36 -8.82
CA SER A 153 19.26 -9.40 -9.18
C SER A 153 18.00 -9.36 -8.30
N LEU A 154 18.09 -8.82 -7.08
CA LEU A 154 16.93 -8.63 -6.19
C LEU A 154 15.95 -7.56 -6.69
N SER A 155 16.38 -6.69 -7.61
CA SER A 155 15.52 -5.69 -8.23
C SER A 155 14.68 -6.26 -9.38
N ILE A 156 14.99 -7.45 -9.90
CA ILE A 156 14.22 -8.08 -10.98
C ILE A 156 12.99 -8.75 -10.39
N THR A 157 11.82 -8.34 -10.86
CA THR A 157 10.53 -8.84 -10.36
C THR A 157 9.82 -9.64 -11.46
N PRO A 158 9.90 -10.98 -11.44
CA PRO A 158 9.26 -11.81 -12.45
C PRO A 158 7.75 -11.65 -12.41
N LYS A 159 7.16 -11.64 -13.61
CA LYS A 159 5.72 -11.43 -13.82
C LYS A 159 4.99 -12.77 -13.73
N SER A 160 3.94 -12.85 -12.93
CA SER A 160 3.13 -14.07 -12.78
C SER A 160 1.71 -13.75 -12.32
N THR A 161 0.75 -14.63 -12.62
CA THR A 161 -0.61 -14.61 -12.07
C THR A 161 -0.73 -15.73 -11.03
N SER A 162 0.07 -15.61 -9.97
CA SER A 162 0.13 -16.56 -8.87
C SER A 162 -0.75 -16.07 -7.72
N VAL A 163 -1.56 -16.97 -7.16
CA VAL A 163 -2.51 -16.68 -6.08
C VAL A 163 -2.35 -17.67 -4.94
N LYS A 164 -2.78 -17.24 -3.75
CA LYS A 164 -2.98 -18.13 -2.61
C LYS A 164 -4.46 -18.49 -2.54
N ILE A 165 -4.77 -19.78 -2.59
CA ILE A 165 -6.11 -20.27 -2.27
C ILE A 165 -6.11 -20.59 -0.77
N CYS A 166 -6.88 -19.83 0.00
CA CYS A 166 -7.13 -20.15 1.40
C CYS A 166 -8.13 -21.30 1.49
N CYS A 167 -7.99 -22.10 2.55
CA CYS A 167 -8.70 -23.34 2.76
C CYS A 167 -10.22 -23.19 2.61
N ALA A 168 -10.84 -24.06 1.81
CA ALA A 168 -12.25 -24.37 1.97
C ALA A 168 -12.42 -24.99 3.36
N SER A 169 -13.07 -24.26 4.26
CA SER A 169 -13.62 -24.81 5.51
C SER A 169 -14.77 -25.75 5.21
#